data_AF-A0AAD5MXT1-F1
#
_entry.id   AF-A0AAD5MXT1-F1
#
_cell.length_a   1.000
_cell.length_b   1.000
_cell.length_c   1.000
_cell.angle_alpha   90.00
_cell.angle_beta   90.00
_cell.angle_gamma   90.00
#
_symmetry.space_group_name_H-M   'P 1'
#
loop_
_entity.id
_entity.type
_entity.pdbx_description
1 polymer ?
#
loop_
_entity_poly.entity_id
_entity_poly.type
_entity_poly.pdbx_seq_one_letter_code
_entity_poly.pdbx_strand_id
1 'polypeptide(L)'
;MKLYNGDRIRLVTFGQPRTGDVDFALAHKKQIAQSFRVAHSRDIVPHLPLEVIEHYYHHKSEVFYNNNMTTANYINCDDGGSSQCSDRRLEASINDHHRYYNVAISKWGRAGCTVNQANPPAS
;
A
#
# COMPACT_ATOMS: atom_id res chain seq x y z
N MET A 1 9.87 28.84 -0.19
CA MET A 1 9.61 27.39 -0.24
C MET A 1 10.88 26.66 0.13
N LYS A 2 10.87 25.79 1.16
CA LYS A 2 12.05 25.04 1.61
C LYS A 2 11.96 23.61 1.08
N LEU A 3 12.94 23.19 0.29
CA LEU A 3 13.04 21.84 -0.26
C LEU A 3 13.98 20.97 0.59
N TYR A 4 13.69 19.68 0.66
CA TYR A 4 14.54 18.69 1.31
C TYR A 4 14.98 17.65 0.28
N ASN A 5 16.24 17.24 0.33
CA ASN A 5 16.70 16.09 -0.42
C ASN A 5 15.91 14.84 0.01
N GLY A 6 15.60 13.97 -0.95
CA GLY A 6 14.72 12.81 -0.71
C GLY A 6 15.37 11.68 0.08
N ASP A 7 16.70 11.67 0.22
CA ASP A 7 17.43 10.84 1.19
C ASP A 7 17.06 11.15 2.65
N ARG A 8 16.52 12.34 2.92
CA ARG A 8 15.97 12.73 4.23
C ARG A 8 14.48 12.50 4.37
N ILE A 9 13.84 11.91 3.35
CA ILE A 9 12.41 11.67 3.32
C ILE A 9 12.17 10.17 3.37
N ARG A 10 11.36 9.75 4.34
CA ARG A 10 10.76 8.41 4.34
C ARG A 10 9.28 8.55 4.03
N LEU A 11 8.84 7.90 2.97
CA LEU A 11 7.44 7.86 2.57
C LEU A 11 6.87 6.48 2.86
N VAL A 12 5.77 6.43 3.61
CA VAL A 12 4.99 5.21 3.83
C VAL A 12 3.55 5.51 3.50
N THR A 13 2.95 4.71 2.63
CA THR A 13 1.55 4.81 2.26
C THR A 13 0.83 3.48 2.45
N PHE A 14 -0.48 3.52 2.69
CA PHE A 14 -1.31 2.34 2.92
C PHE A 14 -2.38 2.26 1.84
N GLY A 15 -2.47 1.14 1.13
CA GLY A 15 -3.49 0.94 0.10
C GLY A 15 -3.43 1.96 -1.02
N GLN A 16 -2.21 2.44 -1.34
CA GLN A 16 -2.03 3.50 -2.32
C GLN A 16 -2.41 2.99 -3.72
N PRO A 17 -3.28 3.67 -4.47
CA PRO A 17 -3.52 3.39 -5.87
C PRO A 17 -2.27 3.67 -6.72
N ARG A 18 -2.25 3.21 -7.98
CA ARG A 18 -1.24 3.68 -8.94
C ARG A 18 -1.45 5.18 -9.21
N THR A 19 -0.37 5.91 -9.37
CA THR A 19 -0.40 7.39 -9.31
C THR A 19 0.10 8.09 -10.57
N GLY A 20 0.77 7.38 -11.47
CA GLY A 20 1.23 7.95 -12.73
C GLY A 20 1.71 6.88 -13.69
N ASP A 21 2.26 7.34 -14.81
CA ASP A 21 2.86 6.49 -15.83
C ASP A 21 4.24 5.94 -15.39
N VAL A 22 4.90 5.23 -16.31
CA VAL A 22 6.21 4.62 -16.06
C VAL A 22 7.29 5.67 -15.78
N ASP A 23 7.24 6.83 -16.43
CA ASP A 23 8.22 7.90 -16.25
C ASP A 23 8.08 8.53 -14.86
N PHE A 24 6.84 8.75 -14.41
CA PHE A 24 6.54 9.18 -13.05
C PHE A 24 7.03 8.16 -12.02
N ALA A 25 6.74 6.88 -12.20
CA ALA A 25 7.16 5.82 -11.28
C ALA A 25 8.69 5.74 -11.15
N LEU A 26 9.41 5.86 -12.27
CA LEU A 26 10.88 5.88 -12.30
C LEU A 26 11.46 7.16 -11.67
N ALA A 27 10.87 8.32 -11.95
CA ALA A 27 11.29 9.58 -11.35
C ALA A 27 11.09 9.56 -9.83
N HIS A 28 9.93 9.10 -9.35
CA HIS A 28 9.63 8.98 -7.92
C HIS A 28 10.64 8.06 -7.22
N LYS A 29 10.90 6.88 -7.79
CA LYS A 29 11.93 5.95 -7.28
C LYS A 29 13.29 6.62 -7.14
N LYS A 30 13.70 7.44 -8.12
CA LYS A 30 14.99 8.13 -8.11
C LYS A 30 15.04 9.26 -7.06
N GLN A 31 13.93 9.97 -6.86
CA GLN A 31 13.87 11.11 -5.97
C GLN A 31 13.68 10.71 -4.50
N ILE A 32 12.89 9.68 -4.21
CA ILE A 32 12.56 9.24 -2.84
C ILE A 32 12.89 7.75 -2.69
N ALA A 33 14.16 7.46 -2.40
CA ALA A 33 14.65 6.09 -2.30
C ALA A 33 14.01 5.30 -1.13
N GLN A 34 13.65 5.97 -0.02
CA GLN A 34 12.99 5.34 1.12
C GLN A 34 11.46 5.46 1.02
N SER A 35 10.87 4.89 -0.04
CA SER A 35 9.42 4.87 -0.25
C SER A 35 8.85 3.44 -0.21
N PHE A 36 7.82 3.25 0.60
CA PHE A 36 7.17 1.95 0.83
C PHE A 36 5.66 2.08 0.71
N ARG A 37 5.04 1.21 -0.08
CA ARG A 37 3.59 1.04 -0.13
C ARG A 37 3.21 -0.23 0.63
N VAL A 38 2.37 -0.11 1.64
CA VAL A 38 1.85 -1.25 2.39
C VAL A 38 0.51 -1.66 1.78
N ALA A 39 0.43 -2.90 1.30
CA ALA A 39 -0.77 -3.49 0.72
C ALA A 39 -1.27 -4.65 1.60
N HIS A 40 -2.59 -4.76 1.74
CA HIS A 40 -3.21 -5.72 2.66
C HIS A 40 -4.14 -6.68 1.91
N SER A 41 -3.79 -7.97 1.95
CA SER A 41 -4.63 -9.10 1.53
C SER A 41 -5.21 -8.91 0.12
N ARG A 42 -6.52 -8.63 0.00
CA ARG A 42 -7.23 -8.45 -1.27
C ARG A 42 -7.64 -7.00 -1.48
N ASP A 43 -6.97 -6.03 -0.85
CA ASP A 43 -7.24 -4.61 -1.05
C ASP A 43 -7.26 -4.27 -2.55
N ILE A 44 -8.40 -3.79 -3.04
CA ILE A 44 -8.59 -3.46 -4.46
C ILE A 44 -7.84 -2.18 -4.87
N VAL A 45 -7.60 -1.26 -3.94
CA VAL A 45 -7.18 0.11 -4.26
C VAL A 45 -5.79 0.14 -4.91
N PRO A 46 -4.78 -0.62 -4.44
CA PRO A 46 -3.49 -0.71 -5.13
C PRO A 46 -3.57 -1.21 -6.58
N HIS A 47 -4.63 -1.90 -6.97
CA HIS A 47 -4.78 -2.40 -8.34
C HIS A 47 -5.39 -1.38 -9.30
N LEU A 48 -5.71 -0.16 -8.84
CA LEU A 48 -6.33 0.88 -9.64
C LEU A 48 -5.45 2.14 -9.70
N PRO A 49 -5.46 2.91 -10.81
CA PRO A 49 -5.92 2.51 -12.14
C PRO A 49 -5.15 1.31 -12.70
N LEU A 50 -5.70 0.61 -13.70
CA LEU A 50 -5.14 -0.64 -14.23
C LEU A 50 -3.85 -0.41 -15.02
N GLU A 51 -2.83 -1.22 -14.77
CA GLU A 51 -1.54 -1.12 -15.48
C GLU A 51 -1.65 -1.44 -16.97
N VAL A 52 -2.32 -2.55 -17.31
CA VAL A 52 -2.34 -3.07 -18.70
C VAL A 52 -3.15 -2.18 -19.64
N ILE A 53 -4.26 -1.62 -19.16
CA ILE A 53 -5.23 -0.89 -20.00
C ILE A 53 -5.01 0.62 -19.90
N GLU A 54 -4.68 1.14 -18.71
CA GLU A 54 -4.59 2.57 -18.46
C GLU A 54 -3.14 3.07 -18.36
N HIS A 55 -2.15 2.17 -18.40
CA HIS A 55 -0.72 2.48 -18.37
C HIS A 55 -0.27 3.23 -17.10
N TYR A 56 -0.89 2.91 -15.97
CA TYR A 56 -0.46 3.37 -14.66
C TYR A 56 0.48 2.36 -14.01
N TYR A 57 1.53 2.85 -13.36
CA TYR A 57 2.55 2.04 -12.74
C TYR A 57 2.76 2.47 -11.29
N HIS A 58 3.05 1.51 -10.42
CA HIS A 58 3.53 1.88 -9.10
C HIS A 58 5.02 2.24 -9.13
N HIS A 59 5.41 3.15 -8.24
CA HIS A 59 6.81 3.28 -7.84
C HIS A 59 7.28 2.03 -7.05
N LYS A 60 8.55 1.93 -6.66
CA LYS A 60 9.01 0.92 -5.67
C LYS A 60 8.87 1.46 -4.24
N SER A 61 8.80 0.67 -3.17
CA SER A 61 8.71 -0.81 -3.05
C SER A 61 7.39 -1.20 -2.35
N GLU A 62 6.92 -2.43 -2.51
CA GLU A 62 5.68 -2.94 -1.88
C GLU A 62 5.98 -3.83 -0.67
N VAL A 63 5.31 -3.56 0.44
CA VAL A 63 5.26 -4.42 1.63
C VAL A 63 3.88 -5.06 1.69
N PHE A 64 3.79 -6.33 1.30
CA PHE A 64 2.52 -7.03 1.14
C PHE A 64 2.24 -7.98 2.31
N TYR A 65 1.09 -7.77 2.96
CA TYR A 65 0.59 -8.64 4.02
C TYR A 65 -0.55 -9.52 3.50
N ASN A 66 -0.31 -10.82 3.38
CA ASN A 66 -1.35 -11.80 3.07
C ASN A 66 -1.93 -12.46 4.35
N ASN A 67 -2.21 -11.66 5.35
CA ASN A 67 -2.83 -12.04 6.62
C ASN A 67 -3.55 -10.82 7.21
N ASN A 68 -4.14 -10.96 8.39
CA ASN A 68 -4.87 -9.90 9.09
C ASN A 68 -3.96 -8.82 9.76
N MET A 69 -2.65 -8.84 9.47
CA MET A 69 -1.64 -7.92 9.98
C MET A 69 -1.50 -7.91 11.52
N THR A 70 -1.90 -8.97 12.22
CA THR A 70 -1.62 -9.13 13.67
C THR A 70 -0.20 -9.60 13.94
N THR A 71 0.48 -10.15 12.93
CA THR A 71 1.89 -10.58 12.98
C THR A 71 2.68 -9.93 11.85
N ALA A 72 3.97 -9.74 12.06
CA ALA A 72 4.89 -9.18 11.06
C ALA A 72 5.31 -10.21 10.00
N ASN A 73 4.35 -10.96 9.45
CA ASN A 73 4.57 -11.90 8.36
C ASN A 73 4.12 -11.23 7.04
N TYR A 74 5.08 -10.72 6.28
CA TYR A 74 4.88 -9.98 5.03
C TYR A 74 5.95 -10.34 4.00
N ILE A 75 5.65 -10.04 2.73
CA ILE A 75 6.58 -10.16 1.61
C ILE A 75 6.99 -8.74 1.19
N ASN A 76 8.28 -8.51 0.97
CA ASN A 76 8.77 -7.26 0.40
C ASN A 76 9.06 -7.49 -1.08
N CYS A 77 8.32 -6.81 -1.95
CA CYS A 77 8.56 -6.80 -3.38
C CYS A 77 9.26 -5.49 -3.74
N ASP A 78 10.50 -5.61 -4.21
CA ASP A 78 11.27 -4.48 -4.69
C ASP A 78 10.98 -4.19 -6.17
N ASP A 79 9.74 -4.30 -6.64
CA ASP A 79 9.35 -3.90 -7.99
C ASP A 79 8.02 -3.13 -7.95
N GLY A 80 7.63 -2.56 -9.10
CA GLY A 80 6.38 -1.80 -9.22
C GLY A 80 5.13 -2.69 -9.31
N GLY A 81 5.28 -4.00 -9.16
CA GLY A 81 4.24 -5.00 -9.33
C GLY A 81 4.86 -6.38 -9.49
N SER A 82 4.54 -7.29 -8.56
CA SER A 82 5.07 -8.66 -8.57
C SER A 82 3.95 -9.67 -8.38
N SER A 83 4.01 -10.77 -9.15
CA SER A 83 3.17 -11.95 -8.92
C SER A 83 3.49 -12.67 -7.59
N GLN A 84 4.51 -12.22 -6.85
CA GLN A 84 4.76 -12.67 -5.47
C GLN A 84 4.01 -11.84 -4.43
N CYS A 85 3.58 -10.61 -4.77
CA CYS A 85 2.86 -9.70 -3.88
C CYS A 85 1.38 -9.57 -4.29
N SER A 86 0.78 -8.37 -4.19
CA SER A 86 -0.66 -8.19 -4.35
C SER A 86 -1.17 -8.52 -5.75
N ASP A 87 -0.37 -8.26 -6.80
CA ASP A 87 -0.78 -8.45 -8.21
C ASP A 87 -1.01 -9.91 -8.61
N ARG A 88 -0.78 -10.88 -7.71
CA ARG A 88 -1.04 -12.30 -7.95
C ARG A 88 -2.53 -12.68 -7.92
N ARG A 89 -3.42 -11.80 -7.46
CA ARG A 89 -4.85 -12.12 -7.25
C ARG A 89 -5.76 -11.19 -8.05
N LEU A 90 -6.79 -11.78 -8.65
CA LEU A 90 -7.94 -11.08 -9.24
C LEU A 90 -9.07 -10.85 -8.24
N GLU A 91 -9.06 -11.55 -7.10
CA GLU A 91 -10.03 -11.35 -6.02
C GLU A 91 -9.75 -10.05 -5.28
N ALA A 92 -10.76 -9.19 -5.18
CA ALA A 92 -10.64 -7.87 -4.61
C ALA A 92 -11.66 -7.62 -3.48
N SER A 93 -11.27 -6.85 -2.47
CA SER A 93 -12.01 -6.59 -1.22
C SER A 93 -11.76 -5.16 -0.76
N ILE A 94 -12.80 -4.32 -0.81
CA ILE A 94 -12.76 -2.99 -0.19
C ILE A 94 -12.70 -3.06 1.34
N ASN A 95 -13.16 -4.16 1.94
CA ASN A 95 -13.07 -4.34 3.39
C ASN A 95 -11.61 -4.52 3.85
N ASP A 96 -10.77 -5.17 3.04
CA ASP A 96 -9.35 -5.34 3.35
C ASP A 96 -8.62 -3.98 3.28
N HIS A 97 -9.03 -3.08 2.38
CA HIS A 97 -8.54 -1.69 2.29
C HIS A 97 -8.74 -0.88 3.58
N HIS A 98 -9.83 -1.14 4.33
CA HIS A 98 -10.13 -0.35 5.52
C HIS A 98 -9.37 -0.79 6.78
N ARG A 99 -8.48 -1.79 6.66
CA ARG A 99 -7.87 -2.47 7.80
C ARG A 99 -6.36 -2.57 7.64
N TYR A 100 -5.61 -2.02 8.60
CA TYR A 100 -4.16 -2.20 8.68
C TYR A 100 -3.75 -2.43 10.13
N TYR A 101 -2.80 -3.34 10.35
CA TYR A 101 -2.25 -3.68 11.66
C TYR A 101 -3.30 -3.96 12.75
N ASN A 102 -4.28 -4.80 12.42
CA ASN A 102 -5.39 -5.14 13.31
C ASN A 102 -6.31 -3.96 13.70
N VAL A 103 -6.33 -2.88 12.92
CA VAL A 103 -7.14 -1.69 13.18
C VAL A 103 -8.02 -1.37 11.98
N ALA A 104 -9.33 -1.19 12.22
CA ALA A 104 -10.24 -0.61 11.25
C ALA A 104 -10.05 0.93 11.22
N ILE A 105 -9.29 1.43 10.23
CA ILE A 105 -8.72 2.79 10.23
C ILE A 105 -9.80 3.87 10.34
N SER A 106 -10.87 3.79 9.54
CA SER A 106 -11.94 4.79 9.56
C SER A 106 -12.68 4.83 10.91
N LYS A 107 -12.83 3.69 11.58
CA LYS A 107 -13.48 3.61 12.90
C LYS A 107 -12.56 4.13 14.00
N TRP A 108 -11.27 3.79 13.93
CA TRP A 108 -10.23 4.32 14.82
C TRP A 108 -10.12 5.85 14.72
N GLY A 109 -10.10 6.39 13.50
CA GLY A 109 -10.11 7.84 13.27
C GLY A 109 -11.33 8.53 13.86
N ARG A 110 -12.54 8.00 13.62
CA ARG A 110 -13.79 8.55 14.21
C ARG A 110 -13.83 8.48 15.74
N ALA A 111 -13.11 7.52 16.33
CA ALA A 111 -12.96 7.41 17.79
C ALA A 111 -11.86 8.32 18.37
N GLY A 112 -11.31 9.24 17.56
CA GLY A 112 -10.27 10.16 18.01
C GLY A 112 -8.89 9.54 18.14
N CYS A 113 -8.63 8.42 17.45
CA CYS A 113 -7.33 7.74 17.43
C CYS A 113 -6.87 7.18 18.79
N THR A 114 -7.80 6.96 19.72
CA THR A 114 -7.47 6.59 21.11
C THR A 114 -7.61 5.11 21.45
N VAL A 115 -8.40 4.34 20.68
CA VAL A 115 -8.73 2.95 21.00
C VAL A 115 -8.35 2.03 19.84
N ASN A 116 -7.37 1.14 20.03
CA ASN A 116 -7.06 0.08 19.07
C ASN A 116 -8.24 -0.90 19.00
N GLN A 117 -9.19 -0.63 18.11
CA GLN A 117 -10.31 -1.53 17.90
C GLN A 117 -9.81 -2.68 17.04
N ALA A 118 -9.53 -3.80 17.71
CA ALA A 118 -9.16 -5.05 17.07
C ALA A 118 -10.12 -5.36 15.91
N ASN A 119 -9.59 -5.90 14.82
CA ASN A 119 -10.41 -6.41 13.74
C ASN A 119 -11.35 -7.49 14.32
N PRO A 120 -12.67 -7.41 14.15
CA PRO A 120 -13.51 -8.59 14.30
C PRO A 120 -12.97 -9.71 13.38
N PRO A 121 -13.16 -10.98 13.76
CA PRO A 121 -12.76 -12.10 12.91
C PRO A 121 -13.29 -11.91 11.50
N ALA A 122 -12.47 -12.26 10.50
CA ALA A 122 -12.95 -12.31 9.12
C ALA A 122 -14.14 -13.30 9.08
N SER A 123 -15.28 -12.82 8.58
CA SER A 123 -16.44 -13.66 8.22
C SER A 123 -16.09 -14.54 7.03
#